data_AF-A0A2V7WYS1-F1
#
_entry.id   AF-A0A2V7WYS1-F1
#
_cell.length_a   1.000
_cell.length_b   1.000
_cell.length_c   1.000
_cell.angle_alpha   90.00
_cell.angle_beta   90.00
_cell.angle_gamma   90.00
#
_symmetry.space_group_name_H-M   'P 1'
#
loop_
_entity.id
_entity.type
_entity.pdbx_description
1 polymer ?
#
loop_
_entity_poly.entity_id
_entity_poly.type
_entity_poly.pdbx_seq_one_letter_code
_entity_poly.pdbx_strand_id
1 'polypeptide(L)'
;MSVLIGVAGGTGSGKTSFANRLLERLREERCVTVAQDAYYKDGSTLDPAARAAINYDHPDAFDTSLLIQDLRDLKAGRPVPHLTYDHAAYSRRVLPDALTPRPVVILEGILILAEEPLRRLMDIKLFIDTDSDVRILPVRLVRGAGAFLGAILVLAAVFTISNVMRLTMYARQDELDIMRLVGAAPAYVKGPFVLEGMIQGGLGGVLALVLLWGIFHALSRDLLATSDLLGRTAIVLPPAMAALIVAGGTLVGLAGSLVSLGRLRL
;
A
#
# COMPACT_ATOMS: atom_id res chain seq x y z
N MET A 1 13.32 11.48 -36.20
CA MET A 1 12.04 11.94 -35.62
C MET A 1 11.47 10.79 -34.82
N SER A 2 11.12 11.02 -33.55
CA SER A 2 10.38 10.03 -32.76
C SER A 2 8.87 10.30 -32.82
N VAL A 3 8.09 9.22 -32.75
CA VAL A 3 6.63 9.26 -32.70
C VAL A 3 6.20 9.30 -31.23
N LEU A 4 5.42 10.30 -30.85
CA LEU A 4 4.85 10.45 -29.51
C LEU A 4 3.41 9.94 -29.50
N ILE A 5 3.17 8.90 -28.70
CA ILE A 5 1.86 8.28 -28.48
C ILE A 5 1.39 8.64 -27.07
N GLY A 6 0.28 9.37 -26.95
CA GLY A 6 -0.38 9.62 -25.66
C GLY A 6 -1.43 8.55 -25.36
N VAL A 7 -1.36 7.93 -24.18
CA VAL A 7 -2.35 6.96 -23.67
C VAL A 7 -2.97 7.50 -22.38
N ALA A 8 -4.19 8.03 -22.49
CA ALA A 8 -4.94 8.54 -21.36
C ALA A 8 -6.01 7.57 -20.87
N GLY A 9 -6.43 7.74 -19.62
CA GLY A 9 -7.56 7.03 -19.04
C GLY A 9 -7.59 7.17 -17.52
N GLY A 10 -8.76 6.93 -16.93
CA GLY A 10 -8.92 6.99 -15.48
C GLY A 10 -8.01 6.01 -14.71
N THR A 11 -7.77 6.27 -13.44
CA THR A 11 -7.07 5.33 -12.55
C THR A 11 -7.80 3.98 -12.56
N GLY A 12 -7.04 2.89 -12.76
CA GLY A 12 -7.61 1.54 -12.87
C GLY A 12 -8.28 1.20 -14.21
N SER A 13 -8.19 2.04 -15.25
CA SER A 13 -8.73 1.71 -16.59
C SER A 13 -7.90 0.70 -17.38
N GLY A 14 -6.71 0.33 -16.90
CA GLY A 14 -5.80 -0.56 -17.62
C GLY A 14 -4.83 0.13 -18.59
N LYS A 15 -4.67 1.46 -18.49
CA LYS A 15 -3.68 2.24 -19.28
C LYS A 15 -2.26 1.68 -19.26
N THR A 16 -1.76 1.37 -18.08
CA THR A 16 -0.42 0.79 -17.91
C THR A 16 -0.33 -0.61 -18.51
N SER A 17 -1.37 -1.44 -18.35
CA SER A 17 -1.43 -2.77 -18.99
C SER A 17 -1.49 -2.69 -20.51
N PHE A 18 -2.22 -1.71 -21.05
CA PHE A 18 -2.25 -1.45 -22.49
C PHE A 18 -0.89 -0.96 -23.00
N ALA A 19 -0.26 -0.02 -22.28
CA ALA A 19 1.08 0.49 -22.61
C ALA A 19 2.11 -0.66 -22.63
N ASN A 20 2.09 -1.55 -21.65
CA ASN A 20 2.99 -2.72 -21.61
C ASN A 20 2.76 -3.67 -22.80
N ARG A 21 1.50 -3.98 -23.15
CA ARG A 21 1.20 -4.79 -24.34
C ARG A 21 1.61 -4.11 -25.65
N LEU A 22 1.59 -2.78 -25.67
CA LEU A 22 2.07 -2.00 -26.81
C LEU A 22 3.60 -2.08 -26.92
N LEU A 23 4.32 -1.98 -25.80
CA LEU A 23 5.78 -2.15 -25.72
C LEU A 23 6.22 -3.53 -26.24
N GLU A 24 5.55 -4.60 -25.79
CA GLU A 24 5.82 -5.98 -26.22
C GLU A 24 5.69 -6.13 -27.75
N ARG A 25 4.66 -5.51 -28.35
CA ARG A 25 4.43 -5.56 -29.81
C ARG A 25 5.36 -4.67 -30.62
N LEU A 26 5.78 -3.53 -30.07
CA LEU A 26 6.63 -2.54 -30.76
C LEU A 26 8.13 -2.81 -30.60
N ARG A 27 8.50 -3.86 -29.83
CA ARG A 27 9.86 -4.17 -29.37
C ARG A 27 10.33 -3.12 -28.36
N GLU A 28 10.52 -3.55 -27.13
CA GLU A 28 10.84 -2.71 -25.97
C GLU A 28 12.04 -1.78 -26.21
N GLU A 29 13.08 -2.28 -26.90
CA GLU A 29 14.27 -1.51 -27.29
C GLU A 29 13.99 -0.28 -28.17
N ARG A 30 12.83 -0.19 -28.80
CA ARG A 30 12.46 0.94 -29.66
C ARG A 30 11.56 1.96 -28.97
N CYS A 31 11.21 1.72 -27.73
CA CYS A 31 10.23 2.50 -27.00
C CYS A 31 10.85 3.10 -25.74
N VAL A 32 10.38 4.28 -25.36
CA VAL A 32 10.60 4.86 -24.04
C VAL A 32 9.26 5.29 -23.48
N THR A 33 8.99 4.94 -22.22
CA THR A 33 7.74 5.27 -21.54
C THR A 33 7.97 6.42 -20.58
N VAL A 34 7.06 7.39 -20.60
CA VAL A 34 7.02 8.54 -19.70
C VAL A 34 5.69 8.51 -18.98
N ALA A 35 5.71 8.38 -17.65
CA ALA A 35 4.51 8.41 -16.83
C ALA A 35 4.25 9.84 -16.35
N GLN A 36 3.04 10.36 -16.57
CA GLN A 36 2.60 11.68 -16.08
C GLN A 36 2.77 11.80 -14.56
N ASP A 37 2.56 10.70 -13.83
CA ASP A 37 2.66 10.62 -12.38
C ASP A 37 4.09 10.93 -11.86
N ALA A 38 5.13 10.79 -12.68
CA ALA A 38 6.49 11.21 -12.32
C ALA A 38 6.66 12.75 -12.27
N TYR A 39 5.71 13.49 -12.86
CA TYR A 39 5.75 14.94 -13.02
C TYR A 39 4.84 15.69 -12.04
N TYR A 40 4.41 15.07 -10.93
CA TYR A 40 3.80 15.84 -9.84
C TYR A 40 4.75 16.92 -9.33
N LYS A 41 4.21 18.07 -8.94
CA LYS A 41 4.97 19.17 -8.33
C LYS A 41 5.59 18.71 -7.02
N ASP A 42 6.80 19.20 -6.75
CA ASP A 42 7.50 18.90 -5.51
C ASP A 42 6.78 19.56 -4.32
N GLY A 43 6.33 18.74 -3.38
CA GLY A 43 5.63 19.16 -2.16
C GLY A 43 6.49 19.04 -0.90
N SER A 44 7.78 18.74 -1.02
CA SER A 44 8.69 18.49 0.11
C SER A 44 8.86 19.71 1.03
N THR A 45 8.60 20.91 0.52
CA THR A 45 8.67 22.18 1.26
C THR A 45 7.31 22.63 1.80
N LEU A 46 6.22 21.98 1.41
CA LEU A 46 4.87 22.31 1.90
C LEU A 46 4.74 21.93 3.37
N ASP A 47 3.90 22.66 4.10
CA ASP A 47 3.52 22.28 5.45
C ASP A 47 2.66 20.99 5.46
N PRO A 48 2.54 20.29 6.60
CA PRO A 48 1.78 19.03 6.66
C PRO A 48 0.30 19.16 6.28
N ALA A 49 -0.33 20.30 6.52
CA ALA A 49 -1.75 20.51 6.22
C ALA A 49 -1.96 20.67 4.71
N ALA A 50 -1.11 21.46 4.06
CA ALA A 50 -1.07 21.65 2.61
C ALA A 50 -0.76 20.33 1.89
N ARG A 51 0.17 19.51 2.41
CA ARG A 51 0.45 18.16 1.87
C ARG A 51 -0.79 17.26 1.88
N ALA A 52 -1.52 17.24 3.00
CA ALA A 52 -2.74 16.45 3.13
C ALA A 52 -3.88 16.94 2.22
N ALA A 53 -3.85 18.21 1.81
CA ALA A 53 -4.85 18.82 0.95
C ALA A 53 -4.54 18.70 -0.56
N ILE A 54 -3.41 18.10 -0.96
CA ILE A 54 -3.06 17.94 -2.37
C ILE A 54 -4.07 17.02 -3.05
N ASN A 55 -4.76 17.54 -4.07
CA ASN A 55 -5.57 16.74 -4.97
C ASN A 55 -4.73 16.29 -6.17
N TYR A 56 -4.23 15.06 -6.13
CA TYR A 56 -3.40 14.47 -7.20
C TYR A 56 -4.16 14.25 -8.53
N ASP A 57 -5.49 14.28 -8.52
CA ASP A 57 -6.31 14.18 -9.74
C ASP A 57 -6.65 15.57 -10.34
N HIS A 58 -6.06 16.65 -9.83
CA HIS A 58 -6.24 18.00 -10.37
C HIS A 58 -5.09 18.37 -11.33
N PRO A 59 -5.35 19.07 -12.45
CA PRO A 59 -4.29 19.53 -13.37
C PRO A 59 -3.15 20.29 -12.68
N ASP A 60 -3.48 21.11 -11.67
CA ASP A 60 -2.49 21.89 -10.92
C ASP A 60 -1.50 21.06 -10.09
N ALA A 61 -1.78 19.78 -9.85
CA ALA A 61 -0.84 18.90 -9.17
C ALA A 61 0.38 18.58 -10.04
N PHE A 62 0.27 18.73 -11.36
CA PHE A 62 1.30 18.37 -12.32
C PHE A 62 2.16 19.57 -12.74
N ASP A 63 3.44 19.32 -12.94
CA ASP A 63 4.39 20.22 -13.57
C ASP A 63 4.40 19.99 -15.09
N THR A 64 3.28 20.37 -15.71
CA THR A 64 3.04 20.18 -17.14
C THR A 64 4.10 20.87 -17.99
N SER A 65 4.63 22.00 -17.53
CA SER A 65 5.72 22.73 -18.20
C SER A 65 6.99 21.90 -18.33
N LEU A 66 7.42 21.26 -17.23
CA LEU A 66 8.57 20.36 -17.26
C LEU A 66 8.30 19.14 -18.15
N LEU A 67 7.13 18.52 -18.03
CA LEU A 67 6.75 17.38 -18.87
C LEU A 67 6.82 17.72 -20.36
N ILE A 68 6.30 18.88 -20.75
CA ILE A 68 6.36 19.38 -22.13
C ILE A 68 7.81 19.57 -22.58
N GLN A 69 8.66 20.14 -21.73
CA GLN A 69 10.06 20.35 -22.04
C GLN A 69 10.78 19.02 -22.29
N ASP A 70 10.62 18.05 -21.40
CA ASP A 70 11.27 16.74 -21.51
C ASP A 70 10.79 15.98 -22.76
N LEU A 71 9.50 16.04 -23.08
CA LEU A 71 8.98 15.43 -24.30
C LEU A 71 9.54 16.06 -25.58
N ARG A 72 9.77 17.38 -25.58
CA ARG A 72 10.43 18.07 -26.70
C ARG A 72 11.88 17.67 -26.81
N ASP A 73 12.58 17.55 -25.69
CA ASP A 73 13.97 17.12 -25.64
C ASP A 73 14.12 15.68 -26.17
N LEU A 74 13.25 14.76 -25.73
CA LEU A 74 13.19 13.39 -26.25
C LEU A 74 12.88 13.36 -27.76
N LYS A 75 11.94 14.20 -28.25
CA LYS A 75 11.65 14.33 -29.69
C LYS A 75 12.83 14.89 -30.49
N ALA A 76 13.64 15.74 -29.87
CA ALA A 76 14.84 16.32 -30.45
C ALA A 76 16.09 15.42 -30.34
N GLY A 77 15.97 14.22 -29.77
CA GLY A 77 17.11 13.32 -29.62
C GLY A 77 18.03 13.68 -28.45
N ARG A 78 17.56 14.46 -27.48
CA ARG A 78 18.29 14.75 -26.24
C ARG A 78 17.79 13.85 -25.09
N PRO A 79 18.70 13.24 -24.31
CA PRO A 79 18.31 12.49 -23.12
C PRO A 79 17.74 13.42 -22.05
N VAL A 80 16.83 12.91 -21.23
CA VAL A 80 16.18 13.65 -20.14
C VAL A 80 16.35 12.91 -18.81
N PRO A 81 16.29 13.60 -17.66
CA PRO A 81 16.30 12.93 -16.36
C PRO A 81 15.15 11.92 -16.27
N HIS A 82 15.41 10.74 -15.72
CA HIS A 82 14.36 9.78 -15.43
C HIS A 82 13.75 10.12 -14.08
N LEU A 83 12.54 10.65 -14.10
CA LEU A 83 11.85 11.13 -12.92
C LEU A 83 10.96 10.04 -12.32
N THR A 84 10.81 10.09 -11.01
CA THR A 84 9.79 9.35 -10.26
C THR A 84 9.27 10.23 -9.13
N TYR A 85 8.13 9.89 -8.54
CA TYR A 85 7.54 10.64 -7.43
C TYR A 85 7.40 9.76 -6.19
N ASP A 86 7.93 10.24 -5.06
CA ASP A 86 7.77 9.58 -3.76
C ASP A 86 6.62 10.24 -2.99
N HIS A 87 5.48 9.54 -2.94
CA HIS A 87 4.29 9.99 -2.21
C HIS A 87 4.47 10.03 -0.69
N ALA A 88 5.39 9.25 -0.11
CA ALA A 88 5.67 9.30 1.32
C ALA A 88 6.53 10.52 1.68
N ALA A 89 7.49 10.86 0.81
CA ALA A 89 8.32 12.04 0.97
C ALA A 89 7.69 13.33 0.38
N TYR A 90 6.58 13.21 -0.35
CA TYR A 90 5.94 14.28 -1.12
C TYR A 90 6.91 14.96 -2.10
N SER A 91 7.86 14.21 -2.65
CA SER A 91 8.97 14.79 -3.41
C SER A 91 9.21 14.07 -4.73
N ARG A 92 9.62 14.86 -5.72
CA ARG A 92 10.10 14.32 -7.00
C ARG A 92 11.53 13.83 -6.82
N ARG A 93 11.85 12.68 -7.40
CA ARG A 93 13.20 12.09 -7.38
C ARG A 93 13.70 11.86 -8.80
N VAL A 94 15.01 11.97 -8.95
CA VAL A 94 15.73 11.62 -10.18
C VAL A 94 16.35 10.24 -9.99
N LEU A 95 16.05 9.33 -10.90
CA LEU A 95 16.63 8.00 -10.93
C LEU A 95 18.03 8.03 -11.57
N PRO A 96 18.91 7.06 -11.25
CA PRO A 96 20.29 7.05 -11.74
C PRO A 96 20.41 7.00 -13.28
N ASP A 97 19.48 6.30 -13.93
CA ASP A 97 19.51 6.06 -15.37
C ASP A 97 18.68 7.10 -16.11
N ALA A 98 19.28 7.89 -17.00
CA ALA A 98 18.55 8.87 -17.80
C ALA A 98 17.65 8.19 -18.85
N LEU A 99 16.52 8.83 -19.17
CA LEU A 99 15.68 8.41 -20.29
C LEU A 99 16.35 8.78 -21.59
N THR A 100 16.70 7.76 -22.36
CA THR A 100 17.33 7.93 -23.67
C THR A 100 16.27 8.07 -24.76
N PRO A 101 16.50 8.92 -25.79
CA PRO A 101 15.58 9.06 -26.91
C PRO A 101 15.43 7.75 -27.67
N ARG A 102 14.18 7.38 -27.95
CA ARG A 102 13.84 6.20 -28.75
C ARG A 102 12.91 6.56 -29.90
N PRO A 103 12.82 5.73 -30.96
CA PRO A 103 11.93 5.98 -32.09
C PRO A 103 10.46 6.17 -31.71
N VAL A 104 10.01 5.54 -30.62
CA VAL A 104 8.66 5.67 -30.08
C VAL A 104 8.74 6.17 -28.64
N VAL A 105 8.02 7.24 -28.34
CA VAL A 105 7.82 7.76 -26.98
C VAL A 105 6.37 7.52 -26.59
N ILE A 106 6.13 6.81 -25.50
CA ILE A 106 4.80 6.54 -24.97
C ILE A 106 4.61 7.40 -23.73
N LEU A 107 3.67 8.34 -23.78
CA LEU A 107 3.25 9.13 -22.64
C LEU A 107 1.97 8.53 -22.08
N GLU A 108 1.99 8.03 -20.84
CA GLU A 108 0.78 7.59 -20.14
C GLU A 108 0.40 8.55 -19.01
N GLY A 109 -0.90 8.71 -18.75
CA GLY A 109 -1.36 9.49 -17.60
C GLY A 109 -2.86 9.70 -17.55
N ILE A 110 -3.36 10.19 -16.41
CA ILE A 110 -4.80 10.39 -16.20
C ILE A 110 -5.34 11.66 -16.89
N LEU A 111 -4.51 12.68 -17.08
CA LEU A 111 -4.92 14.01 -17.56
C LEU A 111 -4.13 14.51 -18.78
N ILE A 112 -3.29 13.69 -19.39
CA ILE A 112 -2.43 14.11 -20.53
C ILE A 112 -3.22 14.64 -21.75
N LEU A 113 -4.48 14.26 -21.91
CA LEU A 113 -5.36 14.76 -22.97
C LEU A 113 -6.18 16.00 -22.56
N ALA A 114 -6.21 16.38 -21.28
CA ALA A 114 -6.85 17.60 -20.82
C ALA A 114 -6.05 18.83 -21.27
N GLU A 115 -4.73 18.72 -21.27
CA GLU A 115 -3.81 19.80 -21.61
C GLU A 115 -3.66 19.97 -23.13
N GLU A 116 -4.07 21.12 -23.66
CA GLU A 116 -3.93 21.44 -25.09
C GLU A 116 -2.47 21.39 -25.59
N PRO A 117 -1.46 21.94 -24.87
CA PRO A 117 -0.08 21.90 -25.34
C PRO A 117 0.47 20.47 -25.50
N LEU A 118 0.08 19.54 -24.60
CA LEU A 118 0.44 18.13 -24.70
C LEU A 118 -0.22 17.48 -25.92
N ARG A 119 -1.52 17.73 -26.14
CA ARG A 119 -2.23 17.21 -27.32
C ARG A 119 -1.59 17.65 -28.64
N ARG A 120 -1.10 18.89 -28.72
CA ARG A 120 -0.42 19.41 -29.91
C ARG A 120 0.95 18.74 -30.17
N LEU A 121 1.62 18.23 -29.13
CA LEU A 121 2.91 17.54 -29.24
C LEU A 121 2.76 16.07 -29.67
N MET A 122 1.65 15.43 -29.30
CA MET A 122 1.36 14.03 -29.57
C MET A 122 1.02 13.78 -31.04
N ASP A 123 1.61 12.74 -31.61
CA ASP A 123 1.31 12.26 -32.97
C ASP A 123 0.07 11.35 -32.95
N ILE A 124 -0.04 10.48 -31.94
CA ILE A 124 -1.19 9.58 -31.73
C ILE A 124 -1.78 9.82 -30.33
N LYS A 125 -3.11 9.82 -30.22
CA LYS A 125 -3.85 10.08 -28.97
C LYS A 125 -4.83 8.94 -28.76
N LEU A 126 -4.69 8.23 -27.65
CA LEU A 126 -5.52 7.12 -27.25
C LEU A 126 -6.17 7.45 -25.91
N PHE A 127 -7.46 7.18 -25.77
CA PHE A 127 -8.17 7.26 -24.51
C PHE A 127 -8.79 5.89 -24.22
N ILE A 128 -8.42 5.30 -23.09
CA ILE A 128 -9.00 4.05 -22.62
C ILE A 128 -10.22 4.39 -21.81
N ASP A 129 -11.37 4.24 -22.46
CA ASP A 129 -12.66 4.37 -21.81
C ASP A 129 -13.03 3.07 -21.12
N THR A 130 -13.31 3.14 -19.82
CA THR A 130 -13.68 2.00 -19.00
C THR A 130 -14.58 2.48 -17.89
N ASP A 131 -15.74 1.85 -17.77
CA ASP A 131 -16.76 2.19 -16.79
C ASP A 131 -16.17 2.22 -15.38
N SER A 132 -16.57 3.22 -14.60
CA SER A 132 -16.08 3.41 -13.22
C SER A 132 -16.28 2.18 -12.34
N ASP A 133 -17.39 1.46 -12.55
CA ASP A 133 -17.72 0.28 -11.77
C ASP A 133 -16.75 -0.86 -12.04
N VAL A 134 -16.32 -1.02 -13.30
CA VAL A 134 -15.33 -2.01 -13.71
C VAL A 134 -13.94 -1.65 -13.16
N ARG A 135 -13.57 -0.36 -13.16
CA ARG A 135 -12.27 0.10 -12.63
C ARG A 135 -12.13 -0.11 -11.12
N ILE A 136 -13.23 0.04 -10.38
CA ILE A 136 -13.24 -0.07 -8.91
C ILE A 136 -13.44 -1.53 -8.45
N LEU A 137 -13.95 -2.40 -9.32
CA LEU A 137 -14.25 -3.80 -8.98
C LEU A 137 -13.07 -4.57 -8.38
N PRO A 138 -11.84 -4.53 -8.93
CA PRO A 138 -10.70 -5.24 -8.35
C PRO A 138 -10.36 -4.75 -6.94
N VAL A 139 -10.42 -3.43 -6.72
CA VAL A 139 -10.15 -2.82 -5.42
C VAL A 139 -11.20 -3.25 -4.39
N ARG A 140 -12.49 -3.28 -4.79
CA ARG A 140 -13.58 -3.76 -3.94
C ARG A 140 -13.43 -5.24 -3.60
N LEU A 141 -13.06 -6.07 -4.58
CA LEU A 141 -12.85 -7.50 -4.38
C LEU A 141 -11.72 -7.77 -3.39
N VAL A 142 -10.57 -7.14 -3.58
CA VAL A 142 -9.40 -7.30 -2.69
C VAL A 142 -9.72 -6.80 -1.28
N ARG A 143 -10.38 -5.65 -1.15
CA ARG A 143 -10.81 -5.13 0.17
C ARG A 143 -11.84 -6.04 0.83
N GLY A 144 -12.80 -6.55 0.08
CA GLY A 144 -13.82 -7.47 0.58
C GLY A 144 -13.23 -8.81 1.05
N ALA A 145 -12.38 -9.42 0.22
CA ALA A 145 -11.67 -10.65 0.54
C ALA A 145 -10.74 -10.46 1.76
N GLY A 146 -10.01 -9.34 1.80
CA GLY A 146 -9.15 -9.00 2.94
C GLY A 146 -9.92 -8.82 4.25
N ALA A 147 -11.07 -8.12 4.21
CA ALA A 147 -11.93 -7.96 5.38
C ALA A 147 -12.52 -9.30 5.85
N PHE A 148 -12.96 -10.15 4.92
CA PHE A 148 -13.48 -11.48 5.23
C PHE A 148 -12.43 -12.39 5.86
N LEU A 149 -11.24 -12.47 5.26
CA LEU A 149 -10.12 -13.26 5.79
C LEU A 149 -9.67 -12.73 7.17
N GLY A 150 -9.59 -11.40 7.31
CA GLY A 150 -9.27 -10.75 8.58
C GLY A 150 -10.27 -11.11 9.68
N ALA A 151 -11.57 -11.10 9.38
CA ALA A 151 -12.61 -11.50 10.34
C ALA A 151 -12.45 -12.97 10.78
N ILE A 152 -12.17 -13.89 9.85
CA ILE A 152 -11.92 -15.30 10.17
C ILE A 152 -10.69 -15.45 11.08
N LEU A 153 -9.60 -14.74 10.79
CA LEU A 153 -8.38 -14.81 11.59
C LEU A 153 -8.59 -14.26 13.01
N VAL A 154 -9.34 -13.15 13.15
CA VAL A 154 -9.71 -12.61 14.47
C VAL A 154 -10.54 -13.63 15.26
N LEU A 155 -11.54 -14.26 14.64
CA LEU A 155 -12.35 -15.30 15.29
C LEU A 155 -11.51 -16.51 15.71
N ALA A 156 -10.61 -16.98 14.84
CA ALA A 156 -9.71 -18.09 15.14
C ALA A 156 -8.76 -17.75 16.30
N ALA A 157 -8.24 -16.52 16.35
CA ALA A 157 -7.40 -16.04 17.44
C ALA A 157 -8.19 -16.00 18.77
N VAL A 158 -9.38 -15.40 18.78
CA VAL A 158 -10.28 -15.37 19.96
C VAL A 158 -10.56 -16.79 20.45
N PHE A 159 -10.88 -17.72 19.56
CA PHE A 159 -11.17 -19.11 19.90
C PHE A 159 -9.94 -19.84 20.47
N THR A 160 -8.78 -19.67 19.85
CA THR A 160 -7.52 -20.27 20.29
C THR A 160 -7.13 -19.75 21.67
N ILE A 161 -7.16 -18.43 21.87
CA ILE A 161 -6.90 -17.80 23.17
C ILE A 161 -7.92 -18.32 24.19
N SER A 162 -9.21 -18.34 23.85
CA SER A 162 -10.24 -18.83 24.77
C SER A 162 -9.99 -20.27 25.22
N ASN A 163 -9.58 -21.16 24.31
CA ASN A 163 -9.31 -22.55 24.63
C ASN A 163 -8.03 -22.72 25.46
N VAL A 164 -6.96 -22.00 25.11
CA VAL A 164 -5.71 -22.00 25.88
C VAL A 164 -5.97 -21.48 27.30
N MET A 165 -6.67 -20.36 27.46
CA MET A 165 -6.99 -19.82 28.78
C MET A 165 -7.78 -20.79 29.64
N ARG A 166 -8.71 -21.53 29.03
CA ARG A 166 -9.49 -22.55 29.74
C ARG A 166 -8.60 -23.69 30.24
N LEU A 167 -7.71 -24.20 29.40
CA LEU A 167 -6.75 -25.24 29.77
C LEU A 167 -5.84 -24.77 30.92
N THR A 168 -5.31 -23.55 30.86
CA THR A 168 -4.46 -22.99 31.91
C THR A 168 -5.21 -22.80 33.23
N MET A 169 -6.47 -22.32 33.17
CA MET A 169 -7.34 -22.18 34.34
C MET A 169 -7.59 -23.53 35.02
N TYR A 170 -7.89 -24.57 34.24
CA TYR A 170 -8.08 -25.93 34.79
C TYR A 170 -6.78 -26.48 35.39
N ALA A 171 -5.64 -26.24 34.76
CA ALA A 171 -4.34 -26.67 35.29
C ALA A 171 -3.98 -25.98 36.62
N ARG A 172 -4.54 -24.79 36.91
CA ARG A 172 -4.31 -24.03 38.14
C ARG A 172 -5.53 -24.00 39.09
N GLN A 173 -6.48 -24.93 38.93
CA GLN A 173 -7.75 -24.87 39.65
C GLN A 173 -7.58 -24.91 41.18
N ASP A 174 -6.69 -25.74 41.70
CA ASP A 174 -6.46 -25.88 43.14
C ASP A 174 -5.95 -24.57 43.78
N GLU A 175 -5.05 -23.87 43.09
CA GLU A 175 -4.53 -22.56 43.54
C GLU A 175 -5.65 -21.51 43.58
N LEU A 176 -6.47 -21.47 42.52
CA LEU A 176 -7.58 -20.51 42.42
C LEU A 176 -8.65 -20.75 43.47
N ASP A 177 -8.91 -22.00 43.83
CA ASP A 177 -9.88 -22.36 44.86
C ASP A 177 -9.36 -21.96 46.26
N ILE A 178 -8.06 -22.15 46.55
CA ILE A 178 -7.44 -21.63 47.79
C ILE A 178 -7.58 -20.11 47.87
N MET A 179 -7.28 -19.37 46.79
CA MET A 179 -7.41 -17.91 46.76
C MET A 179 -8.85 -17.46 47.06
N ARG A 180 -9.86 -18.19 46.59
CA ARG A 180 -11.27 -17.91 46.89
C ARG A 180 -11.64 -18.18 48.33
N LEU A 181 -11.16 -19.28 48.91
CA LEU A 181 -11.43 -19.64 50.30
C LEU A 181 -10.89 -18.61 51.30
N VAL A 182 -9.82 -17.91 50.94
CA VAL A 182 -9.24 -16.81 51.73
C VAL A 182 -9.97 -15.47 51.51
N GLY A 183 -10.98 -15.43 50.61
CA GLY A 183 -11.81 -14.25 50.37
C GLY A 183 -11.27 -13.29 49.30
N ALA A 184 -10.41 -13.74 48.38
CA ALA A 184 -9.87 -12.88 47.34
C ALA A 184 -10.96 -12.36 46.37
N ALA A 185 -10.84 -11.10 45.96
CA ALA A 185 -11.78 -10.48 45.03
C ALA A 185 -11.78 -11.19 43.65
N PRO A 186 -12.92 -11.32 42.95
CA PRO A 186 -13.00 -12.00 41.64
C PRO A 186 -12.05 -11.40 40.58
N ALA A 187 -11.79 -10.10 40.63
CA ALA A 187 -10.83 -9.43 39.75
C ALA A 187 -9.39 -9.85 40.03
N TYR A 188 -9.05 -10.15 41.29
CA TYR A 188 -7.73 -10.64 41.67
C TYR A 188 -7.51 -12.08 41.19
N VAL A 189 -8.56 -12.91 41.24
CA VAL A 189 -8.51 -14.30 40.75
C VAL A 189 -8.48 -14.36 39.21
N LYS A 190 -9.25 -13.51 38.52
CA LYS A 190 -9.36 -13.53 37.04
C LYS A 190 -8.31 -12.66 36.33
N GLY A 191 -7.72 -11.68 37.02
CA GLY A 191 -6.79 -10.70 36.47
C GLY A 191 -5.55 -11.30 35.78
N PRO A 192 -4.85 -12.28 36.38
CA PRO A 192 -3.68 -12.91 35.76
C PRO A 192 -3.99 -13.52 34.39
N PHE A 193 -5.16 -14.13 34.24
CA PHE A 193 -5.59 -14.79 33.01
C PHE A 193 -5.98 -13.79 31.92
N VAL A 194 -6.60 -12.67 32.29
CA VAL A 194 -6.86 -11.58 31.35
C VAL A 194 -5.53 -11.01 30.83
N LEU A 195 -4.57 -10.81 31.73
CA LEU A 195 -3.23 -10.31 31.41
C LEU A 195 -2.45 -11.28 30.51
N GLU A 196 -2.47 -12.59 30.78
CA GLU A 196 -1.87 -13.62 29.94
C GLU A 196 -2.43 -13.58 28.50
N GLY A 197 -3.76 -13.47 28.35
CA GLY A 197 -4.40 -13.35 27.04
C GLY A 197 -4.02 -12.07 26.29
N MET A 198 -3.95 -10.93 27.01
CA MET A 198 -3.48 -9.66 26.46
C MET A 198 -2.02 -9.74 25.98
N ILE A 199 -1.14 -10.33 26.80
CA ILE A 199 0.28 -10.51 26.45
C ILE A 199 0.42 -11.42 25.23
N GLN A 200 -0.29 -12.54 25.18
CA GLN A 200 -0.27 -13.46 24.04
C GLN A 200 -0.75 -12.77 22.75
N GLY A 201 -1.81 -11.96 22.83
CA GLY A 201 -2.32 -11.18 21.70
C GLY A 201 -1.33 -10.09 21.25
N GLY A 202 -0.74 -9.35 22.19
CA GLY A 202 0.24 -8.31 21.91
C GLY A 202 1.53 -8.87 21.29
N LEU A 203 2.06 -9.97 21.83
CA LEU A 203 3.22 -10.69 21.27
C LEU A 203 2.92 -11.20 19.85
N GLY A 204 1.71 -11.70 19.61
CA GLY A 204 1.25 -12.06 18.26
C GLY A 204 1.29 -10.87 17.29
N GLY A 205 0.85 -9.70 17.73
CA GLY A 205 0.94 -8.46 16.95
C GLY A 205 2.39 -8.04 16.64
N VAL A 206 3.28 -8.12 17.63
CA VAL A 206 4.72 -7.83 17.43
C VAL A 206 5.35 -8.84 16.46
N LEU A 207 5.07 -10.13 16.62
CA LEU A 207 5.56 -11.17 15.71
C LEU A 207 5.06 -10.95 14.28
N ALA A 208 3.79 -10.57 14.11
CA ALA A 208 3.22 -10.24 12.81
C ALA A 208 3.96 -9.07 12.15
N LEU A 209 4.33 -8.02 12.90
CA LEU A 209 5.13 -6.91 12.37
C LEU A 209 6.54 -7.35 11.96
N VAL A 210 7.21 -8.18 12.77
CA VAL A 210 8.54 -8.70 12.45
C VAL A 210 8.50 -9.56 11.19
N LEU A 211 7.51 -10.45 11.07
CA LEU A 211 7.31 -11.27 9.88
C LEU A 211 6.97 -10.42 8.66
N LEU A 212 6.08 -9.44 8.79
CA LEU A 212 5.73 -8.51 7.71
C LEU A 212 6.97 -7.77 7.21
N TRP A 213 7.78 -7.22 8.13
CA TRP A 213 9.02 -6.53 7.80
C TRP A 213 10.03 -7.45 7.12
N GLY A 214 10.23 -8.66 7.66
CA GLY A 214 11.16 -9.65 7.11
C GLY A 214 10.76 -10.13 5.72
N ILE A 215 9.48 -10.49 5.53
CA ILE A 215 8.93 -10.91 4.23
C ILE A 215 9.01 -9.77 3.22
N PHE A 216 8.63 -8.55 3.61
CA PHE A 216 8.73 -7.38 2.74
C PHE A 216 10.17 -7.18 2.27
N HIS A 217 11.13 -7.24 3.19
CA HIS A 217 12.53 -7.04 2.85
C HIS A 217 13.10 -8.17 1.98
N ALA A 218 12.75 -9.43 2.27
CA ALA A 218 13.14 -10.58 1.45
C ALA A 218 12.55 -10.50 0.03
N LEU A 219 11.24 -10.26 -0.07
CA LEU A 219 10.51 -10.20 -1.35
C LEU A 219 10.96 -9.00 -2.19
N SER A 220 11.24 -7.86 -1.55
CA SER A 220 11.73 -6.67 -2.24
C SER A 220 13.11 -6.89 -2.89
N ARG A 221 13.98 -7.74 -2.33
CA ARG A 221 15.31 -8.02 -2.92
C ARG A 221 15.21 -8.71 -4.28
N ASP A 222 14.28 -9.65 -4.44
CA ASP A 222 14.13 -10.44 -5.68
C ASP A 222 13.23 -9.76 -6.73
N LEU A 223 12.20 -9.03 -6.31
CA LEU A 223 11.30 -8.29 -7.22
C LEU A 223 11.91 -6.98 -7.78
N LEU A 224 12.86 -6.36 -7.06
CA LEU A 224 13.60 -5.18 -7.54
C LEU A 224 14.54 -5.48 -8.71
N ALA A 225 14.78 -6.75 -9.05
CA ALA A 225 15.58 -7.16 -10.21
C ALA A 225 14.76 -7.33 -11.50
N THR A 226 13.42 -7.36 -11.42
CA THR A 226 12.57 -7.80 -12.54
C THR A 226 11.42 -6.86 -12.93
N SER A 227 11.15 -5.77 -12.20
CA SER A 227 10.12 -4.81 -12.62
C SER A 227 10.35 -3.37 -12.15
N ASP A 228 10.50 -2.44 -13.10
CA ASP A 228 10.52 -0.98 -12.89
C ASP A 228 9.18 -0.42 -12.33
N LEU A 229 8.12 -1.24 -12.33
CA LEU A 229 6.77 -0.84 -11.92
C LEU A 229 6.57 -0.80 -10.39
N LEU A 230 7.35 -1.57 -9.62
CA LEU A 230 7.38 -1.53 -8.15
C LEU A 230 8.62 -0.73 -7.71
N GLY A 231 8.72 0.51 -8.19
CA GLY A 231 9.79 1.41 -7.80
C GLY A 231 9.92 1.51 -6.29
N ARG A 232 11.03 0.96 -5.77
CA ARG A 232 11.85 1.22 -4.55
C ARG A 232 11.26 2.07 -3.40
N THR A 233 9.96 2.12 -3.23
CA THR A 233 9.32 2.71 -2.08
C THR A 233 9.45 1.68 -0.98
N ALA A 234 10.39 1.91 -0.07
CA ALA A 234 10.35 1.26 1.23
C ALA A 234 9.04 1.72 1.87
N ILE A 235 7.95 0.96 1.67
CA ILE A 235 6.72 1.13 2.43
C ILE A 235 7.06 0.64 3.84
N VAL A 236 7.76 1.49 4.58
CA VAL A 236 7.89 1.35 6.03
C VAL A 236 6.51 1.69 6.55
N LEU A 237 5.83 0.68 7.10
CA LEU A 237 4.54 0.86 7.75
C LEU A 237 4.66 2.04 8.71
N PRO A 238 3.81 3.09 8.60
CA PRO A 238 3.88 4.23 9.49
C PRO A 238 3.88 3.77 10.95
N PRO A 239 4.66 4.38 11.85
CA PRO A 239 4.73 3.94 13.26
C PRO A 239 3.35 3.85 13.93
N ALA A 240 2.43 4.73 13.54
CA ALA A 240 1.04 4.72 13.99
C ALA A 240 0.30 3.42 13.60
N MET A 241 0.48 2.93 12.36
CA MET A 241 -0.14 1.68 11.91
C MET A 241 0.48 0.46 12.58
N ALA A 242 1.79 0.48 12.81
CA ALA A 242 2.46 -0.57 13.58
C ALA A 242 1.92 -0.64 15.02
N ALA A 243 1.76 0.52 15.68
CA ALA A 243 1.15 0.61 17.00
C ALA A 243 -0.29 0.07 17.01
N LEU A 244 -1.09 0.39 15.98
CA LEU A 244 -2.46 -0.12 15.84
C LEU A 244 -2.51 -1.64 15.67
N ILE A 245 -1.56 -2.26 14.97
CA ILE A 245 -1.50 -3.72 14.82
C ILE A 245 -1.25 -4.39 16.17
N VAL A 246 -0.29 -3.89 16.95
CA VAL A 246 0.00 -4.43 18.29
C VAL A 246 -1.18 -4.19 19.23
N ALA A 247 -1.75 -2.98 19.24
CA ALA A 247 -2.92 -2.67 20.05
C ALA A 247 -4.12 -3.55 19.67
N GLY A 248 -4.36 -3.76 18.37
CA GLY A 248 -5.38 -4.67 17.86
C GLY A 248 -5.17 -6.11 18.33
N GLY A 249 -3.93 -6.61 18.25
CA GLY A 249 -3.57 -7.92 18.79
C GLY A 249 -3.87 -8.06 20.28
N THR A 250 -3.48 -7.06 21.08
CA THR A 250 -3.77 -7.01 22.53
C THR A 250 -5.27 -6.99 22.82
N LEU A 251 -6.06 -6.24 22.03
CA LEU A 251 -7.52 -6.19 22.16
C LEU A 251 -8.19 -7.52 21.81
N VAL A 252 -7.71 -8.21 20.78
CA VAL A 252 -8.17 -9.57 20.45
C VAL A 252 -7.81 -10.55 21.57
N GLY A 253 -6.61 -10.41 22.14
CA GLY A 253 -6.14 -11.12 23.33
C GLY A 253 -7.09 -10.94 24.53
N LEU A 254 -7.45 -9.69 24.82
CA LEU A 254 -8.40 -9.32 25.86
C LEU A 254 -9.79 -9.92 25.61
N ALA A 255 -10.30 -9.79 24.39
CA ALA A 255 -11.61 -10.33 24.03
C ALA A 255 -11.65 -11.87 24.18
N GLY A 256 -10.61 -12.56 23.71
CA GLY A 256 -10.47 -14.01 23.85
C GLY A 256 -10.44 -14.49 25.30
N SER A 257 -9.70 -13.81 26.17
CA SER A 257 -9.61 -14.16 27.59
C SER A 257 -10.92 -13.88 28.34
N LEU A 258 -11.57 -12.75 28.07
CA LEU A 258 -12.86 -12.40 28.66
C LEU A 258 -14.00 -13.36 28.25
N VAL A 259 -14.06 -13.76 26.97
CA VAL A 259 -15.04 -14.75 26.48
C VAL A 259 -14.87 -16.09 27.21
N SER A 260 -13.63 -16.49 27.50
CA SER A 260 -13.36 -17.72 28.26
C SER A 260 -13.87 -17.62 29.71
N LEU A 261 -13.58 -16.48 30.37
CA LEU A 261 -13.94 -16.23 31.76
C LEU A 261 -15.45 -16.02 31.99
N GLY A 262 -16.17 -15.46 31.02
CA GLY A 262 -17.61 -15.18 31.12
C GLY A 262 -18.52 -16.42 31.01
N ARG A 263 -18.02 -17.50 30.39
CA ARG A 263 -18.77 -18.77 30.27
C ARG A 263 -18.69 -19.64 31.52
N LEU A 264 -17.73 -19.37 32.40
CA LEU A 264 -17.59 -20.02 33.68
C LEU A 264 -18.34 -19.17 34.72
N ARG A 265 -19.55 -19.61 35.09
CA ARG A 265 -20.19 -19.18 36.33
C ARG A 265 -19.36 -19.76 37.49
N LEU A 266 -18.28 -19.06 37.81
CA LEU A 266 -17.56 -19.15 39.07
C LEU A 266 -18.22 -18.18 40.04
#